data_AF-A0A2S5BF96-F1
#
_entry.id   AF-A0A2S5BF96-F1
#
_cell.length_a   1.000
_cell.length_b   1.000
_cell.length_c   1.000
_cell.angle_alpha   90.00
_cell.angle_beta   90.00
_cell.angle_gamma   90.00
#
_symmetry.space_group_name_H-M   'P 1'
#
loop_
_entity.id
_entity.type
_entity.pdbx_description
1 polymer ?
#
loop_
_entity_poly.entity_id
_entity_poly.type
_entity_poly.pdbx_seq_one_letter_code
_entity_poly.pdbx_strand_id
1 'polypeptide(L)'
;MAGPPPPVSPRPVAAESSREVQAPRPHRPPVGPPAYPPTALLGPLIADGKAAQSGVLVQGVKWQASGILEDAANMPGQVAYIERPLTIHLGGPTQCIDDKGRQRTEILSWPPSAPGETWSYTWKFHLHPDLPTSSKFFHLMQLFSREQKGWVVALGLVQNKVRISSQLPPLLGGSDGTTPVPLPEIGADRYWGRTTRHYMLVTYGPNGAVDYSISDAVTNELLLRYCMQNVPVPAAGTIKTGLYRQHVCSPASAVVGDFDFRRTG
;
A
#
# COMPACT_ATOMS: atom_id res chain seq x y z
N MET A 1 3.04 -65.42 48.34
CA MET A 1 3.34 -65.49 46.89
C MET A 1 2.03 -65.30 46.14
N ALA A 2 1.84 -64.13 45.53
CA ALA A 2 0.66 -63.81 44.72
C ALA A 2 1.04 -63.94 43.24
N GLY A 3 0.27 -64.73 42.49
CA GLY A 3 0.52 -65.00 41.07
C GLY A 3 0.32 -63.77 40.18
N PRO A 4 0.84 -63.80 38.94
CA PRO A 4 0.79 -62.66 38.04
C PRO A 4 -0.66 -62.33 37.63
N PRO A 5 -0.97 -61.04 37.39
CA PRO A 5 -2.31 -60.62 36.99
C PRO A 5 -2.66 -61.13 35.58
N PRO A 6 -3.96 -61.34 35.29
CA PRO A 6 -4.42 -61.83 33.99
C PRO A 6 -4.23 -60.77 32.89
N PRO A 7 -4.14 -61.21 31.60
CA PRO A 7 -3.89 -60.32 30.48
C PRO A 7 -5.07 -59.37 30.21
N VAL A 8 -4.74 -58.11 29.96
CA VAL A 8 -5.69 -57.04 29.61
C VAL A 8 -6.18 -57.24 28.18
N SER A 9 -7.50 -57.23 27.97
CA SER A 9 -8.09 -57.32 26.63
C SER A 9 -7.72 -56.10 25.77
N PRO A 10 -7.47 -56.28 24.46
CA PRO A 10 -7.10 -55.18 23.58
C PRO A 10 -8.25 -54.16 23.46
N ARG A 11 -7.89 -52.89 23.56
CA ARG A 11 -8.80 -51.74 23.43
C ARG A 11 -9.31 -51.65 21.98
N PRO A 12 -10.61 -51.38 21.73
CA PRO A 12 -11.10 -51.17 20.39
C PRO A 12 -10.41 -49.96 19.74
N VAL A 13 -9.84 -50.15 18.56
CA VAL A 13 -9.30 -49.07 17.72
C VAL A 13 -10.49 -48.24 17.23
N ALA A 14 -10.52 -46.96 17.58
CA ALA A 14 -11.50 -46.03 17.05
C ALA A 14 -11.33 -45.94 15.52
N ALA A 15 -12.42 -46.12 14.80
CA ALA A 15 -12.45 -45.96 13.34
C ALA A 15 -12.00 -44.54 12.98
N GLU A 16 -10.92 -44.44 12.22
CA GLU A 16 -10.48 -43.18 11.60
C GLU A 16 -11.60 -42.67 10.69
N SER A 17 -12.18 -41.52 11.03
CA SER A 17 -13.04 -40.78 10.11
C SER A 17 -12.18 -40.41 8.89
N SER A 18 -12.50 -40.97 7.74
CA SER A 18 -11.96 -40.59 6.45
C SER A 18 -12.21 -39.09 6.22
N ARG A 19 -11.20 -38.27 6.52
CA ARG A 19 -11.14 -36.88 6.05
C ARG A 19 -11.07 -36.94 4.54
N GLU A 20 -12.18 -36.61 3.90
CA GLU A 20 -12.25 -36.31 2.49
C GLU A 20 -11.21 -35.22 2.19
N VAL A 21 -10.11 -35.62 1.56
CA VAL A 21 -9.07 -34.70 1.10
C VAL A 21 -9.72 -33.85 0.01
N GLN A 22 -10.17 -32.64 0.36
CA GLN A 22 -10.54 -31.64 -0.63
C GLN A 22 -9.34 -31.46 -1.57
N ALA A 23 -9.50 -31.89 -2.82
CA ALA A 23 -8.54 -31.63 -3.87
C ALA A 23 -8.24 -30.12 -3.90
N PRO A 24 -6.96 -29.71 -4.02
CA PRO A 24 -6.62 -28.30 -4.16
C PRO A 24 -7.40 -27.75 -5.35
N ARG A 25 -8.19 -26.68 -5.10
CA ARG A 25 -8.90 -25.99 -6.16
C ARG A 25 -7.89 -25.63 -7.25
N PRO A 26 -8.20 -25.85 -8.54
CA PRO A 26 -7.29 -25.47 -9.61
C PRO A 26 -6.97 -23.98 -9.46
N HIS A 27 -5.69 -23.67 -9.28
CA HIS A 27 -5.18 -22.31 -9.35
C HIS A 27 -5.58 -21.78 -10.73
N ARG A 28 -6.62 -20.95 -10.76
CA ARG A 28 -6.90 -20.14 -11.94
C ARG A 28 -5.63 -19.30 -12.14
N PRO A 29 -4.98 -19.34 -13.32
CA PRO A 29 -3.84 -18.48 -13.56
C PRO A 29 -4.27 -17.04 -13.26
N PRO A 30 -3.39 -16.23 -12.65
CA PRO A 30 -3.71 -14.84 -12.40
C PRO A 30 -4.20 -14.21 -13.70
N VAL A 31 -5.37 -13.58 -13.64
CA VAL A 31 -5.84 -12.78 -14.77
C VAL A 31 -4.78 -11.71 -14.96
N GLY A 32 -4.28 -11.54 -16.19
CA GLY A 32 -3.27 -10.53 -16.50
C GLY A 32 -3.68 -9.12 -16.04
N PRO A 33 -2.79 -8.12 -16.19
CA PRO A 33 -3.08 -6.77 -15.73
C PRO A 33 -4.46 -6.31 -16.25
N PRO A 34 -5.21 -5.54 -15.44
CA PRO A 34 -6.60 -5.22 -15.73
C PRO A 34 -6.71 -4.51 -17.08
N ALA A 35 -7.74 -4.80 -17.87
CA ALA A 35 -7.96 -4.13 -19.14
C ALA A 35 -8.16 -2.61 -18.91
N TYR A 36 -7.66 -1.79 -19.84
CA TYR A 36 -7.90 -0.36 -19.82
C TYR A 36 -8.52 0.12 -21.15
N PRO A 37 -9.53 1.02 -21.11
CA PRO A 37 -10.25 1.44 -19.91
C PRO A 37 -10.99 0.24 -19.28
N PRO A 38 -11.36 0.29 -17.98
CA PRO A 38 -12.18 -0.74 -17.39
C PRO A 38 -13.49 -0.87 -18.19
N THR A 39 -13.88 -2.11 -18.52
CA THR A 39 -15.07 -2.40 -19.36
C THR A 39 -16.38 -2.05 -18.67
N ALA A 40 -16.39 -2.00 -17.34
CA ALA A 40 -17.50 -1.55 -16.52
C ALA A 40 -16.97 -0.76 -15.32
N LEU A 41 -17.57 0.40 -15.09
CA LEU A 41 -17.48 1.10 -13.81
C LEU A 41 -18.52 0.50 -12.87
N LEU A 42 -18.17 0.36 -11.59
CA LEU A 42 -19.08 -0.19 -10.58
C LEU A 42 -19.70 0.88 -9.68
N GLY A 43 -19.21 2.13 -9.77
CA GLY A 43 -19.72 3.24 -8.98
C GLY A 43 -19.62 4.58 -9.69
N PRO A 44 -20.01 5.67 -9.00
CA PRO A 44 -19.91 7.03 -9.53
C PRO A 44 -18.50 7.37 -10.01
N LEU A 45 -18.42 7.97 -11.20
CA LEU A 45 -17.17 8.45 -11.76
C LEU A 45 -16.79 9.79 -11.12
N ILE A 46 -15.64 9.84 -10.46
CA ILE A 46 -15.08 11.07 -9.87
C ILE A 46 -14.16 11.78 -10.87
N ALA A 47 -13.33 11.01 -11.59
CA ALA A 47 -12.44 11.52 -12.64
C ALA A 47 -12.40 10.55 -13.82
N ASP A 48 -12.46 11.08 -15.05
CA ASP A 48 -12.55 10.28 -16.27
C ASP A 48 -11.20 10.03 -16.97
N GLY A 49 -10.13 10.61 -16.44
CA GLY A 49 -8.77 10.48 -16.96
C GLY A 49 -8.49 11.26 -18.25
N LYS A 50 -9.44 12.03 -18.78
CA LYS A 50 -9.23 12.82 -20.02
C LYS A 50 -8.43 14.10 -19.79
N ALA A 51 -8.45 14.62 -18.56
CA ALA A 51 -7.68 15.78 -18.14
C ALA A 51 -7.21 15.61 -16.69
N ALA A 52 -6.23 16.43 -16.28
CA ALA A 52 -5.86 16.53 -14.88
C ALA A 52 -7.02 17.19 -14.10
N GLN A 53 -7.52 16.49 -13.09
CA GLN A 53 -8.62 16.92 -12.23
C GLN A 53 -8.20 16.83 -10.76
N SER A 54 -8.88 17.58 -9.90
CA SER A 54 -8.65 17.52 -8.46
C SER A 54 -9.92 17.93 -7.72
N GLY A 55 -10.01 17.55 -6.45
CA GLY A 55 -11.14 17.91 -5.61
C GLY A 55 -10.94 17.57 -4.15
N VAL A 56 -12.02 17.66 -3.40
CA VAL A 56 -12.11 17.32 -1.97
C VAL A 56 -13.02 16.09 -1.85
N LEU A 57 -12.56 15.04 -1.17
CA LEU A 57 -13.42 13.89 -0.84
C LEU A 57 -14.24 14.20 0.41
N VAL A 58 -13.54 14.56 1.47
CA VAL A 58 -14.08 14.95 2.78
C VAL A 58 -13.15 16.00 3.39
N GLN A 59 -13.57 16.64 4.48
CA GLN A 59 -12.71 17.56 5.20
C GLN A 59 -11.38 16.87 5.56
N GLY A 60 -10.28 17.50 5.18
CA GLY A 60 -8.93 17.01 5.43
C GLY A 60 -8.38 16.01 4.41
N VAL A 61 -9.19 15.57 3.44
CA VAL A 61 -8.80 14.62 2.41
C VAL A 61 -9.12 15.16 1.02
N LYS A 62 -8.07 15.39 0.23
CA LYS A 62 -8.18 15.83 -1.17
C LYS A 62 -7.78 14.70 -2.12
N TRP A 63 -8.09 14.90 -3.40
CA TRP A 63 -7.67 14.00 -4.46
C TRP A 63 -7.15 14.78 -5.67
N GLN A 64 -6.26 14.15 -6.43
CA GLN A 64 -5.81 14.60 -7.74
C GLN A 64 -5.72 13.39 -8.68
N ALA A 65 -6.18 13.52 -9.92
CA ALA A 65 -6.23 12.42 -10.87
C ALA A 65 -5.93 12.90 -12.29
N SER A 66 -5.15 12.10 -13.00
CA SER A 66 -4.97 12.13 -14.45
C SER A 66 -5.30 10.77 -15.09
N GLY A 67 -5.65 9.77 -14.28
CA GLY A 67 -6.33 8.54 -14.69
C GLY A 67 -7.80 8.53 -14.26
N ILE A 68 -8.43 7.36 -14.32
CA ILE A 68 -9.80 7.17 -13.87
C ILE A 68 -9.83 7.00 -12.35
N LEU A 69 -10.78 7.67 -11.70
CA LEU A 69 -11.09 7.52 -10.27
C LEU A 69 -12.59 7.28 -10.14
N GLU A 70 -12.98 6.17 -9.52
CA GLU A 70 -14.37 5.80 -9.28
C GLU A 70 -14.63 5.53 -7.79
N ASP A 71 -15.84 5.82 -7.35
CA ASP A 71 -16.34 5.59 -5.99
C ASP A 71 -16.94 4.19 -5.86
N ALA A 72 -16.08 3.18 -5.91
CA ALA A 72 -16.42 1.77 -5.74
C ALA A 72 -15.17 0.93 -5.44
N ALA A 73 -15.38 -0.31 -4.98
CA ALA A 73 -14.37 -1.37 -4.99
C ALA A 73 -14.49 -2.19 -6.28
N ASN A 74 -13.75 -1.80 -7.32
CA ASN A 74 -13.75 -2.44 -8.62
C ASN A 74 -12.42 -3.14 -8.89
N MET A 75 -12.30 -4.36 -8.35
CA MET A 75 -11.23 -5.28 -8.69
C MET A 75 -11.80 -6.64 -9.06
N PRO A 76 -12.03 -6.91 -10.36
CA PRO A 76 -12.61 -8.17 -10.81
C PRO A 76 -11.86 -9.40 -10.26
N GLY A 77 -12.61 -10.32 -9.64
CA GLY A 77 -12.05 -11.55 -9.07
C GLY A 77 -11.28 -11.38 -7.77
N GLN A 78 -11.28 -10.19 -7.17
CA GLN A 78 -10.57 -9.89 -5.92
C GLN A 78 -11.51 -9.28 -4.88
N VAL A 79 -11.16 -9.48 -3.62
CA VAL A 79 -11.90 -8.92 -2.48
C VAL A 79 -11.01 -7.87 -1.81
N ALA A 80 -11.42 -6.60 -1.91
CA ALA A 80 -10.79 -5.50 -1.20
C ALA A 80 -11.53 -5.26 0.13
N TYR A 81 -10.83 -5.41 1.26
CA TYR A 81 -11.40 -5.24 2.62
C TYR A 81 -11.39 -3.76 3.04
N ILE A 82 -12.06 -2.91 2.27
CA ILE A 82 -12.09 -1.45 2.41
C ILE A 82 -13.56 -0.99 2.47
N GLU A 83 -13.95 -0.32 3.55
CA GLU A 83 -15.35 0.06 3.80
C GLU A 83 -15.80 1.23 2.94
N ARG A 84 -14.91 2.20 2.72
CA ARG A 84 -15.13 3.37 1.86
C ARG A 84 -14.14 3.36 0.69
N PRO A 85 -14.36 2.48 -0.31
CA PRO A 85 -13.40 2.22 -1.37
C PRO A 85 -13.48 3.24 -2.51
N LEU A 86 -12.31 3.63 -3.00
CA LEU A 86 -12.13 4.31 -4.28
C LEU A 86 -11.24 3.45 -5.16
N THR A 87 -11.64 3.22 -6.41
CA THR A 87 -10.81 2.50 -7.37
C THR A 87 -10.10 3.46 -8.30
N ILE A 88 -8.81 3.21 -8.46
CA ILE A 88 -7.89 3.95 -9.31
C ILE A 88 -7.58 3.08 -10.52
N HIS A 89 -7.65 3.65 -11.73
CA HIS A 89 -7.12 3.02 -12.94
C HIS A 89 -6.21 3.98 -13.71
N LEU A 90 -5.00 3.53 -14.02
CA LEU A 90 -3.99 4.23 -14.81
C LEU A 90 -3.69 3.44 -16.11
N GLY A 91 -3.25 4.11 -17.18
CA GLY A 91 -2.91 3.52 -18.50
C GLY A 91 -3.89 3.88 -19.62
N GLY A 92 -3.54 3.70 -20.91
CA GLY A 92 -4.44 3.90 -22.06
C GLY A 92 -4.11 5.11 -22.98
N PRO A 93 -4.62 5.12 -24.23
CA PRO A 93 -4.23 6.09 -25.27
C PRO A 93 -4.86 7.50 -25.14
N THR A 94 -5.86 7.68 -24.26
CA THR A 94 -6.63 8.92 -24.12
C THR A 94 -6.32 9.72 -22.85
N GLN A 95 -5.23 9.39 -22.15
CA GLN A 95 -4.97 9.93 -20.82
C GLN A 95 -4.09 11.18 -20.79
N CYS A 96 -4.33 12.00 -19.77
CA CYS A 96 -3.50 13.15 -19.43
C CYS A 96 -2.17 12.68 -18.81
N ILE A 97 -1.22 12.38 -19.68
CA ILE A 97 0.20 12.20 -19.35
C ILE A 97 0.84 13.58 -19.34
N ASP A 98 1.56 13.92 -18.27
CA ASP A 98 2.26 15.21 -18.22
C ASP A 98 3.49 15.25 -19.15
N ASP A 99 4.06 16.44 -19.32
CA ASP A 99 5.25 16.71 -20.14
C ASP A 99 6.46 15.82 -19.82
N LYS A 100 6.51 15.25 -18.62
CA LYS A 100 7.57 14.35 -18.15
C LYS A 100 7.20 12.88 -18.27
N GLY A 101 6.12 12.58 -18.98
CA GLY A 101 5.63 11.22 -19.17
C GLY A 101 5.03 10.64 -17.90
N ARG A 102 4.49 11.44 -16.97
CA ARG A 102 4.00 10.94 -15.68
C ARG A 102 2.48 10.92 -15.63
N GLN A 103 1.97 9.97 -14.86
CA GLN A 103 0.55 9.78 -14.63
C GLN A 103 0.29 9.54 -13.15
N ARG A 104 -0.77 10.13 -12.61
CA ARG A 104 -1.09 10.00 -11.18
C ARG A 104 -2.59 9.93 -10.93
N THR A 105 -2.98 9.15 -9.95
CA THR A 105 -4.23 9.32 -9.22
C THR A 105 -3.90 9.09 -7.76
N GLU A 106 -4.03 10.13 -6.94
CA GLU A 106 -3.57 10.15 -5.57
C GLU A 106 -4.59 10.85 -4.66
N ILE A 107 -4.77 10.27 -3.49
CA ILE A 107 -5.48 10.83 -2.35
C ILE A 107 -4.44 11.43 -1.40
N LEU A 108 -4.70 12.61 -0.86
CA LEU A 108 -3.73 13.34 -0.05
C LEU A 108 -4.34 14.02 1.16
N SER A 109 -3.56 14.12 2.24
CA SER A 109 -3.95 14.90 3.41
C SER A 109 -3.95 16.40 3.13
N TRP A 110 -4.81 17.12 3.84
CA TRP A 110 -4.89 18.58 3.82
C TRP A 110 -5.37 19.11 5.18
N PRO A 111 -4.99 20.32 5.63
CA PRO A 111 -3.93 21.16 5.10
C PRO A 111 -2.54 20.51 5.22
N PRO A 112 -1.50 21.05 4.54
CA PRO A 112 -0.13 20.66 4.80
C PRO A 112 0.26 20.97 6.25
N SER A 113 1.12 20.14 6.84
CA SER A 113 1.57 20.32 8.22
C SER A 113 2.36 21.62 8.42
N ALA A 114 2.29 22.16 9.63
CA ALA A 114 3.19 23.21 10.09
C ALA A 114 4.42 22.62 10.82
N PRO A 115 5.52 23.37 10.96
CA PRO A 115 6.66 22.97 11.78
C PRO A 115 6.23 22.68 13.23
N GLY A 116 6.77 21.62 13.83
CA GLY A 116 6.48 21.20 15.21
C GLY A 116 5.23 20.33 15.38
N GLU A 117 4.34 20.28 14.38
CA GLU A 117 3.12 19.46 14.48
C GLU A 117 3.41 17.97 14.39
N THR A 118 2.58 17.18 15.07
CA THR A 118 2.53 15.72 14.90
C THR A 118 1.23 15.30 14.24
N TRP A 119 1.33 14.43 13.24
CA TRP A 119 0.20 13.93 12.46
C TRP A 119 0.20 12.41 12.41
N SER A 120 -1.00 11.83 12.53
CA SER A 120 -1.27 10.42 12.30
C SER A 120 -2.08 10.25 11.02
N TYR A 121 -1.62 9.33 10.18
CA TYR A 121 -2.24 8.99 8.91
C TYR A 121 -2.52 7.49 8.88
N THR A 122 -3.76 7.10 8.65
CA THR A 122 -4.13 5.71 8.35
C THR A 122 -4.98 5.62 7.11
N TRP A 123 -4.80 4.51 6.38
CA TRP A 123 -5.59 4.18 5.20
C TRP A 123 -5.45 2.68 4.90
N LYS A 124 -6.32 2.17 4.02
CA LYS A 124 -6.16 0.85 3.42
C LYS A 124 -5.85 0.96 1.94
N PHE A 125 -5.13 -0.04 1.44
CA PHE A 125 -4.67 -0.12 0.07
C PHE A 125 -4.81 -1.55 -0.44
N HIS A 126 -5.28 -1.74 -1.66
CA HIS A 126 -5.31 -3.02 -2.34
C HIS A 126 -4.76 -2.84 -3.75
N LEU A 127 -3.58 -3.40 -4.02
CA LEU A 127 -2.92 -3.30 -5.33
C LEU A 127 -3.29 -4.52 -6.19
N HIS A 128 -3.69 -4.31 -7.44
CA HIS A 128 -3.90 -5.44 -8.37
C HIS A 128 -2.60 -6.28 -8.47
N PRO A 129 -2.68 -7.62 -8.52
CA PRO A 129 -1.54 -8.48 -8.77
C PRO A 129 -1.00 -8.28 -10.20
N ASP A 130 0.22 -8.71 -10.48
CA ASP A 130 0.79 -8.77 -11.83
C ASP A 130 0.90 -7.43 -12.57
N LEU A 131 1.09 -6.34 -11.83
CA LEU A 131 1.53 -5.08 -12.43
C LEU A 131 2.96 -5.22 -12.93
N PRO A 132 3.26 -4.90 -14.20
CA PRO A 132 4.62 -4.93 -14.68
C PRO A 132 5.43 -3.88 -13.91
N THR A 133 6.54 -4.33 -13.36
CA THR A 133 7.49 -3.46 -12.70
C THR A 133 8.59 -3.09 -13.67
N SER A 134 9.15 -1.90 -13.51
CA SER A 134 10.30 -1.44 -14.31
C SER A 134 11.39 -0.91 -13.38
N SER A 135 12.47 -0.38 -13.93
CA SER A 135 13.46 0.40 -13.18
C SER A 135 13.03 1.84 -12.91
N LYS A 136 11.93 2.29 -13.51
CA LYS A 136 11.38 3.65 -13.31
C LYS A 136 10.53 3.69 -12.05
N PHE A 137 10.33 4.89 -11.52
CA PHE A 137 9.57 5.03 -10.27
C PHE A 137 8.09 4.72 -10.48
N PHE A 138 7.51 4.05 -9.48
CA PHE A 138 6.08 3.79 -9.34
C PHE A 138 5.74 3.90 -7.85
N HIS A 139 5.30 5.07 -7.42
CA HIS A 139 4.98 5.36 -6.03
C HIS A 139 3.56 4.90 -5.69
N LEU A 140 3.46 4.20 -4.56
CA LEU A 140 2.22 3.79 -3.90
C LEU A 140 1.85 4.77 -2.77
N MET A 141 2.88 5.36 -2.15
CA MET A 141 2.75 6.38 -1.13
C MET A 141 3.95 7.34 -1.17
N GLN A 142 3.70 8.61 -0.84
CA GLN A 142 4.74 9.61 -0.57
C GLN A 142 4.37 10.41 0.67
N LEU A 143 5.30 10.56 1.61
CA LEU A 143 5.35 11.71 2.50
C LEU A 143 5.98 12.85 1.70
N PHE A 144 5.18 13.82 1.28
CA PHE A 144 5.61 14.91 0.40
C PHE A 144 5.73 16.22 1.18
N SER A 145 6.83 16.95 1.03
CA SER A 145 7.03 18.29 1.59
C SER A 145 7.11 19.33 0.49
N ARG A 146 6.35 20.42 0.64
CA ARG A 146 6.41 21.58 -0.25
C ARG A 146 7.64 22.46 0.02
N GLU A 147 8.17 22.45 1.25
CA GLU A 147 9.42 23.12 1.59
C GLU A 147 10.61 22.47 0.85
N GLN A 148 10.67 21.13 0.87
CA GLN A 148 11.69 20.36 0.14
C GLN A 148 11.41 20.24 -1.36
N LYS A 149 10.19 20.56 -1.81
CA LYS A 149 9.73 20.43 -3.20
C LYS A 149 9.79 18.98 -3.71
N GLY A 150 9.52 18.01 -2.84
CA GLY A 150 9.71 16.60 -3.15
C GLY A 150 9.15 15.64 -2.11
N TRP A 151 9.31 14.35 -2.38
CA TRP A 151 9.05 13.32 -1.37
C TRP A 151 10.19 13.27 -0.37
N VAL A 152 9.85 13.16 0.91
CA VAL A 152 10.76 12.93 2.04
C VAL A 152 10.97 11.43 2.21
N VAL A 153 9.86 10.68 2.21
CA VAL A 153 9.80 9.22 2.26
C VAL A 153 8.82 8.75 1.19
N ALA A 154 9.13 7.68 0.49
CA ALA A 154 8.25 7.08 -0.51
C ALA A 154 8.20 5.56 -0.38
N LEU A 155 7.03 5.00 -0.65
CA LEU A 155 6.85 3.57 -0.91
C LEU A 155 6.70 3.39 -2.41
N GLY A 156 7.55 2.55 -3.02
CA GLY A 156 7.49 2.28 -4.45
C GLY A 156 7.45 0.79 -4.80
N LEU A 157 6.82 0.48 -5.92
CA LEU A 157 6.87 -0.83 -6.59
C LEU A 157 7.92 -0.77 -7.71
N VAL A 158 9.10 -1.34 -7.49
CA VAL A 158 10.19 -1.27 -8.46
C VAL A 158 10.92 -2.61 -8.46
N GLN A 159 11.18 -3.18 -9.65
CA GLN A 159 11.86 -4.47 -9.82
C GLN A 159 11.28 -5.60 -8.93
N ASN A 160 9.96 -5.78 -9.00
CA ASN A 160 9.20 -6.78 -8.23
C ASN A 160 9.34 -6.69 -6.71
N LYS A 161 9.74 -5.52 -6.20
CA LYS A 161 9.82 -5.24 -4.77
C LYS A 161 8.98 -4.04 -4.40
N VAL A 162 8.34 -4.13 -3.25
CA VAL A 162 7.76 -2.99 -2.54
C VAL A 162 8.80 -2.51 -1.55
N ARG A 163 9.33 -1.29 -1.76
CA ARG A 163 10.48 -0.78 -1.01
C ARG A 163 10.33 0.66 -0.57
N ILE A 164 10.96 0.98 0.55
CA ILE A 164 11.09 2.34 1.05
C ILE A 164 12.24 3.06 0.33
N SER A 165 12.01 4.31 -0.02
CA SER A 165 13.04 5.28 -0.37
C SER A 165 12.94 6.44 0.61
N SER A 166 14.06 6.95 1.10
CA SER A 166 14.09 8.05 2.07
C SER A 166 15.18 9.07 1.71
N GLN A 167 14.85 10.35 1.87
CA GLN A 167 15.81 11.47 1.81
C GLN A 167 16.23 11.95 3.20
N LEU A 168 15.76 11.28 4.26
CA LEU A 168 16.20 11.54 5.64
C LEU A 168 17.62 11.00 5.86
N PRO A 169 18.38 11.57 6.80
CA PRO A 169 19.67 11.00 7.21
C PRO A 169 19.52 9.50 7.51
N PRO A 170 20.41 8.63 6.98
CA PRO A 170 20.28 7.20 7.20
C PRO A 170 20.53 6.86 8.67
N LEU A 171 19.86 5.80 9.16
CA LEU A 171 20.31 5.17 10.39
C LEU A 171 21.67 4.55 10.14
N LEU A 172 22.61 4.77 11.07
CA LEU A 172 23.92 4.16 11.03
C LEU A 172 23.95 2.96 11.99
N GLY A 173 24.49 1.85 11.50
CA GLY A 173 24.74 0.62 12.23
C GLY A 173 26.14 0.10 11.93
N GLY A 174 26.34 -1.19 12.18
CA GLY A 174 27.67 -1.81 12.15
C GLY A 174 28.41 -1.64 13.48
N SER A 175 29.50 -2.38 13.65
CA SER A 175 30.31 -2.34 14.87
C SER A 175 30.98 -0.98 15.13
N ASP A 176 31.13 -0.17 14.08
CA ASP A 176 31.74 1.15 14.10
C ASP A 176 30.72 2.30 14.06
N GLY A 177 29.43 2.00 13.91
CA GLY A 177 28.37 3.01 13.80
C GLY A 177 28.46 3.89 12.56
N THR A 178 29.16 3.47 11.50
CA THR A 178 29.32 4.28 10.27
C THR A 178 28.55 3.73 9.07
N THR A 179 28.10 2.47 9.13
CA THR A 179 27.50 1.79 7.98
C THR A 179 25.99 2.08 7.91
N PRO A 180 25.46 2.63 6.80
CA PRO A 180 24.02 2.84 6.66
C PRO A 180 23.25 1.53 6.77
N VAL A 181 22.22 1.52 7.62
CA VAL A 181 21.27 0.41 7.72
C VAL A 181 20.45 0.37 6.42
N PRO A 182 20.33 -0.80 5.76
CA PRO A 182 19.54 -0.93 4.54
C PRO A 182 18.08 -0.52 4.75
N LEU A 183 17.49 0.15 3.75
CA LEU A 183 16.07 0.51 3.80
C LEU A 183 15.17 -0.73 3.68
N PRO A 184 14.03 -0.77 4.38
CA PRO A 184 13.10 -1.90 4.33
C PRO A 184 12.52 -2.15 2.93
N GLU A 185 12.43 -3.43 2.56
CA GLU A 185 11.79 -3.90 1.34
C GLU A 185 11.17 -5.30 1.51
N ILE A 186 10.16 -5.61 0.71
CA ILE A 186 9.53 -6.93 0.59
C ILE A 186 9.30 -7.29 -0.88
N GLY A 187 9.13 -8.59 -1.18
CA GLY A 187 8.66 -9.03 -2.48
C GLY A 187 7.25 -8.51 -2.79
N ALA A 188 6.98 -8.14 -4.04
CA ALA A 188 5.67 -7.65 -4.47
C ALA A 188 4.55 -8.67 -4.21
N ASP A 189 4.87 -9.96 -4.29
CA ASP A 189 4.00 -11.10 -3.97
C ASP A 189 3.48 -11.12 -2.53
N ARG A 190 4.20 -10.50 -1.60
CA ARG A 190 3.74 -10.30 -0.21
C ARG A 190 2.79 -9.12 -0.04
N TYR A 191 2.62 -8.27 -1.06
CA TYR A 191 1.87 -7.02 -0.97
C TYR A 191 0.64 -6.97 -1.89
N TRP A 192 0.78 -7.32 -3.16
CA TRP A 192 -0.33 -7.23 -4.13
C TRP A 192 -1.39 -8.33 -3.93
N GLY A 193 -2.58 -8.14 -4.48
CA GLY A 193 -3.72 -9.06 -4.29
C GLY A 193 -4.20 -9.18 -2.84
N ARG A 194 -3.66 -8.35 -1.93
CA ARG A 194 -4.00 -8.27 -0.52
C ARG A 194 -4.44 -6.85 -0.19
N THR A 195 -5.33 -6.76 0.79
CA THR A 195 -5.65 -5.47 1.40
C THR A 195 -4.65 -5.22 2.52
N THR A 196 -3.87 -4.15 2.42
CA THR A 196 -2.92 -3.71 3.44
C THR A 196 -3.49 -2.54 4.22
N ARG A 197 -3.25 -2.54 5.54
CA ARG A 197 -3.47 -1.38 6.42
C ARG A 197 -2.16 -0.64 6.58
N HIS A 198 -2.20 0.66 6.32
CA HIS A 198 -1.07 1.54 6.47
C HIS A 198 -1.27 2.45 7.68
N TYR A 199 -0.18 2.69 8.40
CA TYR A 199 -0.13 3.65 9.50
C TYR A 199 1.15 4.46 9.38
N MET A 200 1.05 5.78 9.48
CA MET A 200 2.20 6.67 9.57
C MET A 200 1.98 7.71 10.67
N LEU A 201 2.93 7.81 11.60
CA LEU A 201 3.04 8.92 12.54
C LEU A 201 4.23 9.78 12.14
N VAL A 202 4.02 11.09 11.98
CA VAL A 202 5.06 12.03 11.58
C VAL A 202 5.08 13.21 12.53
N THR A 203 6.24 13.50 13.13
CA THR A 203 6.52 14.77 13.80
C THR A 203 7.39 15.61 12.88
N TYR A 204 6.92 16.80 12.52
CA TYR A 204 7.61 17.71 11.60
C TYR A 204 8.52 18.67 12.36
N GLY A 205 9.68 18.99 11.80
CA GLY A 205 10.66 19.93 12.36
C GLY A 205 12.07 19.36 12.50
N PRO A 206 12.99 20.13 13.11
CA PRO A 206 14.41 19.76 13.22
C PRO A 206 14.69 18.44 13.97
N ASN A 207 13.88 18.17 15.01
CA ASN A 207 13.95 16.94 15.81
C ASN A 207 12.74 16.05 15.50
N GLY A 208 12.39 15.96 14.23
CA GLY A 208 11.24 15.22 13.75
C GLY A 208 11.40 13.71 13.84
N ALA A 209 10.34 13.02 13.48
CA ALA A 209 10.26 11.56 13.48
C ALA A 209 9.29 11.07 12.42
N VAL A 210 9.51 9.86 11.93
CA VAL A 210 8.62 9.14 11.03
C VAL A 210 8.53 7.69 11.51
N ASP A 211 7.35 7.22 11.89
CA ASP A 211 7.08 5.80 12.16
C ASP A 211 6.01 5.32 11.19
N TYR A 212 6.42 4.49 10.23
CA TYR A 212 5.58 3.99 9.16
C TYR A 212 5.52 2.47 9.18
N SER A 213 4.32 1.91 9.09
CA SER A 213 4.11 0.46 9.02
C SER A 213 3.04 0.07 8.01
N ILE A 214 3.20 -1.14 7.49
CA ILE A 214 2.26 -1.82 6.61
C ILE A 214 1.96 -3.18 7.23
N SER A 215 0.68 -3.45 7.46
CA SER A 215 0.21 -4.75 7.91
C SER A 215 -0.82 -5.31 6.93
N ASP A 216 -0.96 -6.63 6.88
CA ASP A 216 -2.11 -7.26 6.23
C ASP A 216 -3.39 -6.90 6.98
N ALA A 217 -4.41 -6.41 6.28
CA ALA A 217 -5.65 -5.92 6.90
C ALA A 217 -6.55 -7.05 7.44
N VAL A 218 -6.33 -8.30 7.01
CA VAL A 218 -7.10 -9.48 7.43
C VAL A 218 -6.37 -10.22 8.55
N THR A 219 -5.08 -10.52 8.37
CA THR A 219 -4.31 -11.33 9.34
C THR A 219 -3.61 -10.50 10.41
N ASN A 220 -3.51 -9.18 10.24
CA ASN A 220 -2.68 -8.27 11.04
C ASN A 220 -1.16 -8.59 11.02
N GLU A 221 -0.69 -9.44 10.10
CA GLU A 221 0.74 -9.68 9.90
C GLU A 221 1.46 -8.37 9.57
N LEU A 222 2.54 -8.05 10.28
CA LEU A 222 3.42 -6.92 9.91
C LEU A 222 4.23 -7.30 8.67
N LEU A 223 4.05 -6.55 7.59
CA LEU A 223 4.72 -6.79 6.31
C LEU A 223 6.00 -5.95 6.19
N LEU A 224 5.93 -4.67 6.57
CA LEU A 224 7.03 -3.73 6.42
C LEU A 224 6.95 -2.65 7.51
N ARG A 225 8.10 -2.26 8.07
CA ARG A 225 8.21 -1.13 9.01
C ARG A 225 9.43 -0.28 8.70
N TYR A 226 9.26 1.04 8.78
CA TYR A 226 10.30 2.05 8.68
C TYR A 226 10.14 3.05 9.83
N CYS A 227 11.19 3.26 10.62
CA CYS A 227 11.15 4.15 11.77
C CYS A 227 12.41 5.02 11.82
N MET A 228 12.22 6.33 11.94
CA MET A 228 13.27 7.32 12.12
C MET A 228 12.88 8.24 13.28
N GLN A 229 13.86 8.59 14.10
CA GLN A 229 13.68 9.50 15.22
C GLN A 229 14.83 10.50 15.26
N ASN A 230 14.54 11.68 15.81
CA ASN A 230 15.52 12.75 15.97
C ASN A 230 16.22 13.13 14.65
N VAL A 231 15.43 13.25 13.58
CA VAL A 231 15.89 13.64 12.24
C VAL A 231 15.12 14.87 11.75
N PRO A 232 15.73 15.74 10.93
CA PRO A 232 15.01 16.87 10.35
C PRO A 232 13.96 16.36 9.35
N VAL A 233 12.68 16.54 9.70
CA VAL A 233 11.54 16.24 8.81
C VAL A 233 10.94 17.57 8.34
N PRO A 234 11.04 17.94 7.06
CA PRO A 234 10.60 19.26 6.58
C PRO A 234 9.09 19.39 6.62
N ALA A 235 8.60 20.58 6.97
CA ALA A 235 7.18 20.87 7.14
C ALA A 235 6.49 21.09 5.78
N ALA A 236 5.30 21.71 5.80
CA ALA A 236 4.37 21.75 4.68
C ALA A 236 4.12 20.35 4.10
N GLY A 237 4.05 19.37 5.00
CA GLY A 237 4.02 17.95 4.72
C GLY A 237 2.60 17.46 4.45
N THR A 238 2.46 16.57 3.49
CA THR A 238 1.20 15.86 3.19
C THR A 238 1.51 14.41 2.87
N ILE A 239 0.73 13.48 3.42
CA ILE A 239 0.71 12.11 2.89
C ILE A 239 0.01 12.14 1.54
N LYS A 240 0.53 11.40 0.57
CA LYS A 240 -0.09 11.15 -0.74
C LYS A 240 -0.08 9.65 -0.94
N THR A 241 -1.22 9.04 -1.22
CA THR A 241 -1.34 7.59 -1.49
C THR A 241 -2.22 7.35 -2.70
N GLY A 242 -1.88 6.33 -3.48
CA GLY A 242 -2.55 6.02 -4.74
C GLY A 242 -1.53 5.46 -5.71
N LEU A 243 -1.69 5.75 -6.99
CA LEU A 243 -0.74 5.34 -8.02
C LEU A 243 -0.10 6.58 -8.65
N TYR A 244 1.21 6.70 -8.58
CA TYR A 244 1.96 7.76 -9.28
C TYR A 244 3.21 7.19 -9.95
N ARG A 245 3.27 7.26 -11.28
CA ARG A 245 4.31 6.61 -12.06
C ARG A 245 4.86 7.49 -13.15
N GLN A 246 6.12 7.23 -13.53
CA GLN A 246 6.54 7.52 -14.90
C GLN A 246 5.90 6.46 -15.79
N HIS A 247 5.06 6.89 -16.73
CA HIS A 247 4.33 6.00 -17.64
C HIS A 247 5.31 5.32 -18.59
N VAL A 248 5.56 4.04 -18.34
CA VAL A 248 6.55 3.24 -19.10
C VAL A 248 5.95 1.90 -19.57
N CYS A 249 4.81 1.47 -19.01
CA CYS A 249 4.11 0.25 -19.40
C CYS A 249 2.70 0.12 -18.79
N SER A 250 1.88 -0.72 -19.44
CA SER A 250 0.55 -1.31 -19.13
C SER A 250 -0.48 -0.55 -18.26
N PRO A 251 -1.74 -1.01 -18.25
CA PRO A 251 -2.68 -0.62 -17.22
C PRO A 251 -2.18 -0.92 -15.81
N ALA A 252 -2.61 -0.12 -14.84
CA ALA A 252 -2.42 -0.40 -13.42
C ALA A 252 -3.62 0.06 -12.61
N SER A 253 -4.03 -0.74 -11.62
CA SER A 253 -5.19 -0.43 -10.80
C SER A 253 -4.97 -0.74 -9.33
N ALA A 254 -5.67 -0.02 -8.48
CA ALA A 254 -5.68 -0.22 -7.04
C ALA A 254 -7.02 0.24 -6.44
N VAL A 255 -7.39 -0.34 -5.30
CA VAL A 255 -8.45 0.20 -4.44
C VAL A 255 -7.81 0.84 -3.23
N VAL A 256 -8.23 2.05 -2.88
CA VAL A 256 -7.76 2.80 -1.71
C VAL A 256 -8.95 3.28 -0.91
N GLY A 257 -8.80 3.46 0.39
CA GLY A 257 -9.91 3.96 1.19
C GLY A 257 -9.64 3.96 2.68
N ASP A 258 -10.71 4.11 3.45
CA ASP A 258 -10.68 4.13 4.92
C ASP A 258 -9.67 5.15 5.48
N PHE A 259 -9.61 6.32 4.85
CA PHE A 259 -8.69 7.39 5.23
C PHE A 259 -9.07 7.99 6.60
N ASP A 260 -8.10 8.08 7.50
CA ASP A 260 -8.15 8.90 8.72
C ASP A 260 -6.81 9.63 8.85
N PHE A 261 -6.84 10.93 8.53
CA PHE A 261 -5.69 11.82 8.52
C PHE A 261 -5.94 12.96 9.51
N ARG A 262 -5.17 12.99 10.59
CA ARG A 262 -5.43 13.93 11.68
C ARG A 262 -4.15 14.40 12.37
N ARG A 263 -4.16 15.65 12.80
CA ARG A 263 -3.15 16.19 13.72
C ARG A 263 -3.41 15.62 15.12
N THR A 264 -2.36 15.18 15.80
CA THR A 264 -2.44 14.52 17.13
C THR A 264 -1.74 15.29 18.24
N GLY A 265 -0.97 16.32 17.91
CA GLY A 265 -0.21 17.15 18.86
C GLY A 265 0.41 18.35 18.17
#